data_AF-A0A5D2IP26-F1
#
_entry.id   AF-A0A5D2IP26-F1
#
_cell.length_a   1.000
_cell.length_b   1.000
_cell.length_c   1.000
_cell.angle_alpha   90.00
_cell.angle_beta   90.00
_cell.angle_gamma   90.00
#
_symmetry.space_group_name_H-M   'P 1'
#
loop_
_entity.id
_entity.type
_entity.pdbx_description
1 polymer ?
#
loop_
_entity_poly.entity_id
_entity_poly.type
_entity_poly.pdbx_seq_one_letter_code
_entity_poly.pdbx_strand_id
1 'polypeptide(L)'
;MASSMISSATIATASPAQANMVAPFTGLKSASAFPVTRKANNDITSLASNGGRVQCMQVWPPTGKKKFETLSYLPDLTPVQLAKEVDYLLRSKWVPCLEFELEEGFVHRKYSSLPTYYDGRYWTMWKLPMFGCTDSAQVLKELEECKKEYPNAFIRIIGFDNVRQVQCISFIAYKPPGF
;
A
#
# COMPACT_ATOMS: atom_id res chain seq x y z
N MET A 1 43.05 -47.70 12.67
CA MET A 1 43.45 -46.60 13.58
C MET A 1 42.55 -45.43 13.27
N ALA A 2 41.85 -44.96 14.30
CA ALA A 2 40.85 -43.90 14.22
C ALA A 2 41.55 -42.53 14.10
N SER A 3 41.10 -41.71 13.15
CA SER A 3 41.42 -40.27 13.12
C SER A 3 40.17 -39.52 13.52
N SER A 4 40.26 -38.86 14.67
CA SER A 4 39.19 -38.14 15.37
C SER A 4 38.87 -36.82 14.68
N MET A 5 37.58 -36.55 14.53
CA MET A 5 37.04 -35.23 14.19
C MET A 5 37.00 -34.41 15.48
N ILE A 6 37.69 -33.26 15.49
CA ILE A 6 37.56 -32.27 16.56
C ILE A 6 36.55 -31.23 16.08
N SER A 7 35.32 -31.34 16.57
CA SER A 7 34.30 -30.30 16.43
C SER A 7 34.62 -29.15 17.39
N SER A 8 35.00 -27.99 16.86
CA SER A 8 34.98 -26.74 17.62
C SER A 8 33.60 -26.11 17.49
N ALA A 9 32.82 -26.13 18.58
CA ALA A 9 31.60 -25.36 18.70
C ALA A 9 31.95 -23.89 18.95
N THR A 10 31.72 -23.02 17.96
CA THR A 10 31.69 -21.58 18.19
C THR A 10 30.34 -21.20 18.79
N ILE A 11 30.35 -20.89 20.09
CA ILE A 11 29.19 -20.31 20.78
C ILE A 11 29.01 -18.89 20.23
N ALA A 12 27.92 -18.67 19.48
CA ALA A 12 27.50 -17.36 19.04
C ALA A 12 27.03 -16.54 20.25
N THR A 13 27.77 -15.51 20.63
CA THR A 13 27.27 -14.47 21.53
C THR A 13 26.35 -13.54 20.74
N ALA A 14 25.03 -13.78 20.83
CA ALA A 14 24.04 -12.86 20.32
C ALA A 14 24.05 -11.57 21.17
N SER A 15 24.47 -10.45 20.58
CA SER A 15 24.25 -9.13 21.17
C SER A 15 22.75 -8.88 21.30
N PRO A 16 22.23 -8.45 22.47
CA PRO A 16 20.82 -8.07 22.55
C PRO A 16 20.60 -6.84 21.68
N ALA A 17 19.66 -6.93 20.73
CA ALA A 17 19.20 -5.79 19.98
C ALA A 17 18.65 -4.76 20.98
N GLN A 18 19.29 -3.60 21.10
CA GLN A 18 18.71 -2.46 21.81
C GLN A 18 17.44 -2.06 21.06
N ALA A 19 16.29 -2.41 21.64
CA ALA A 19 15.03 -1.78 21.27
C ALA A 19 15.20 -0.28 21.51
N ASN A 20 15.15 0.51 20.44
CA ASN A 20 15.00 1.95 20.53
C ASN A 20 13.59 2.21 21.09
N MET A 21 13.45 2.17 22.41
CA MET A 21 12.20 2.46 23.11
C MET A 21 11.92 3.95 22.94
N VAL A 22 11.12 4.29 21.93
CA VAL A 22 10.57 5.64 21.81
C VAL A 22 9.65 5.85 23.00
N ALA A 23 9.94 6.87 23.82
CA ALA A 23 9.13 7.20 24.97
C ALA A 23 7.65 7.40 24.57
N PRO A 24 6.68 6.90 25.37
CA PRO A 24 5.27 7.06 25.06
C PRO A 24 4.92 8.55 24.96
N PHE A 25 4.21 8.92 23.90
CA PHE A 25 3.75 10.28 23.65
C PHE A 25 2.83 10.72 24.79
N THR A 26 3.38 11.51 25.70
CA THR A 26 2.58 12.33 26.62
C THR A 26 2.14 13.54 25.82
N GLY A 27 0.84 13.61 25.52
CA GLY A 27 0.27 14.55 24.54
C GLY A 27 0.71 16.00 24.70
N LEU A 28 0.56 16.80 23.63
CA LEU A 28 0.76 18.24 23.71
C LEU A 28 -0.16 18.81 24.80
N LYS A 29 0.42 19.18 25.95
CA LYS A 29 -0.29 20.00 26.93
C LYS A 29 -0.41 21.39 26.32
N SER A 30 -1.61 21.77 25.91
CA SER A 30 -1.92 23.14 25.52
C SER A 30 -1.68 24.06 26.71
N ALA A 31 -0.52 24.71 26.75
CA ALA A 31 -0.34 25.87 27.61
C ALA A 31 -1.05 27.05 26.94
N SER A 32 -2.34 27.24 27.25
CA SER A 32 -3.06 28.47 26.93
C SER A 32 -2.56 29.60 27.84
N ALA A 33 -1.34 30.08 27.60
CA ALA A 33 -0.82 31.27 28.23
C ALA A 33 -0.86 32.41 27.20
N PHE A 34 -1.88 33.26 27.30
CA PHE A 34 -1.92 34.53 26.59
C PHE A 34 -0.77 35.42 27.10
N PRO A 35 -0.09 36.20 26.23
CA PRO A 35 1.01 37.05 26.64
C PRO A 35 0.46 38.33 27.29
N VAL A 36 -0.11 38.22 28.48
CA VAL A 36 -0.48 39.39 29.30
C VAL A 36 0.04 39.18 30.70
N THR A 37 1.35 39.36 30.86
CA THR A 37 1.98 39.96 32.04
C THR A 37 3.46 40.13 31.72
N ARG A 38 3.92 41.39 31.64
CA ARG A 38 5.35 41.70 31.58
C ARG A 38 5.98 41.22 32.89
N LYS A 39 6.70 40.10 32.86
CA LYS A 39 7.66 39.76 33.91
C LYS A 39 8.93 40.55 33.66
N ALA A 40 9.25 41.47 34.56
CA ALA A 40 10.56 42.10 34.66
C ALA A 40 11.53 41.08 35.25
N ASN A 41 12.18 40.28 34.39
CA ASN A 41 13.42 39.59 34.72
C ASN A 41 14.08 39.12 33.43
N ASN A 42 15.23 39.70 33.10
CA ASN A 42 16.03 39.42 31.90
C ASN A 42 16.83 38.11 32.01
N ASP A 43 16.25 37.08 32.62
CA ASP A 43 16.91 35.77 32.75
C ASP A 43 16.43 34.84 31.63
N ILE A 44 17.06 35.00 30.47
CA ILE A 44 16.84 34.23 29.23
C ILE A 44 17.28 32.76 29.34
N THR A 45 17.78 32.32 30.50
CA THR A 45 18.28 30.97 30.75
C THR A 45 17.18 29.90 30.90
N SER A 46 15.90 30.30 30.96
CA SER A 46 14.75 29.38 31.04
C SER A 46 13.74 29.55 29.91
N LEU A 47 14.21 29.92 28.70
CA LEU A 47 13.43 29.60 27.51
C LEU A 47 13.12 28.10 27.58
N ALA A 48 11.85 27.76 27.75
CA ALA A 48 11.35 26.40 27.65
C ALA A 48 11.69 25.89 26.25
N SER A 49 12.89 25.34 26.11
CA SER A 49 13.29 24.63 24.93
C SER A 49 12.34 23.44 24.86
N ASN A 50 11.63 23.32 23.74
CA ASN A 50 10.97 22.08 23.35
C ASN A 50 12.07 21.04 23.02
N GLY A 51 12.95 20.77 23.98
CA GLY A 51 14.28 20.17 23.84
C GLY A 51 14.26 18.67 23.58
N GLY A 52 13.08 18.09 23.37
CA GLY A 52 12.94 16.86 22.61
C GLY A 52 12.24 17.19 21.32
N ARG A 53 12.82 16.84 20.16
CA ARG A 53 12.05 16.76 18.91
C ARG A 53 10.96 15.70 19.12
N VAL A 54 9.83 16.10 19.70
CA VAL A 54 8.66 15.25 19.79
C VAL A 54 8.18 15.08 18.35
N GLN A 55 8.49 13.93 17.75
CA GLN A 55 8.04 13.51 16.41
C GLN A 55 6.55 13.17 16.46
N CYS A 56 5.71 14.04 17.03
CA CYS A 56 4.27 13.83 17.17
C CYS A 56 3.50 14.21 15.91
N MET A 57 4.10 15.00 15.03
CA MET A 57 3.54 15.37 13.75
C MET A 57 4.35 14.72 12.64
N GLN A 58 3.75 13.71 12.00
CA GLN A 58 4.27 13.12 10.78
C GLN A 58 3.75 13.90 9.59
N VAL A 59 4.61 14.15 8.61
CA VAL A 59 4.23 14.79 7.34
C VAL A 59 3.99 13.69 6.31
N TRP A 60 2.85 13.74 5.62
CA TRP A 60 2.57 12.80 4.55
C TRP A 60 3.55 12.99 3.39
N PRO A 61 4.21 11.93 2.88
CA PRO A 61 5.17 12.07 1.80
C PRO A 61 4.50 12.59 0.51
N PRO A 62 5.01 13.67 -0.11
CA PRO A 62 4.44 14.22 -1.34
C PRO A 62 4.84 13.42 -2.59
N THR A 63 5.85 12.56 -2.50
CA THR A 63 6.40 11.76 -3.62
C THR A 63 6.52 10.28 -3.20
N GLY A 64 6.59 9.38 -4.19
CA GLY A 64 6.74 7.93 -3.92
C GLY A 64 5.54 7.26 -3.25
N LYS A 65 4.36 7.91 -3.26
CA LYS A 65 3.12 7.42 -2.65
C LYS A 65 1.92 7.51 -3.60
N LYS A 66 2.12 7.22 -4.89
CA LYS A 66 1.04 7.11 -5.87
C LYS A 66 0.06 5.99 -5.49
N LYS A 67 -1.19 6.09 -5.95
CA LYS A 67 -2.33 5.28 -5.50
C LYS A 67 -3.12 4.71 -6.66
N PHE A 68 -3.84 3.63 -6.39
CA PHE A 68 -4.58 2.82 -7.37
C PHE A 68 -6.04 2.64 -6.95
N GLU A 69 -6.67 3.73 -6.50
CA GLU A 69 -8.06 3.72 -6.02
C GLU A 69 -8.29 2.77 -4.82
N THR A 70 -9.42 2.08 -4.78
CA THR A 70 -9.90 1.24 -3.69
C THR A 70 -8.82 0.25 -3.20
N LEU A 71 -8.68 0.13 -1.88
CA LEU A 71 -7.69 -0.69 -1.17
C LEU A 71 -6.22 -0.22 -1.25
N SER A 72 -5.84 0.73 -2.12
CA SER A 72 -4.43 1.11 -2.33
C SER A 72 -3.77 1.95 -1.21
N TYR A 73 -4.53 2.33 -0.18
CA TYR A 73 -4.01 2.94 1.04
C TYR A 73 -3.67 1.92 2.13
N LEU A 74 -4.17 0.69 1.99
CA LEU A 74 -3.85 -0.41 2.90
C LEU A 74 -2.46 -0.96 2.59
N PRO A 75 -1.87 -1.76 3.50
CA PRO A 75 -0.76 -2.63 3.16
C PRO A 75 -1.10 -3.54 1.98
N ASP A 76 -0.08 -3.95 1.23
CA ASP A 76 -0.27 -4.83 0.08
C ASP A 76 -0.95 -6.14 0.51
N LEU A 77 -1.96 -6.53 -0.25
CA LEU A 77 -2.77 -7.70 0.07
C LEU A 77 -1.94 -8.97 -0.14
N THR A 78 -1.95 -9.84 0.86
CA THR A 78 -1.43 -11.20 0.72
C THR A 78 -2.28 -11.99 -0.29
N PRO A 79 -1.75 -13.06 -0.91
CA PRO A 79 -2.52 -13.90 -1.83
C PRO A 79 -3.84 -14.42 -1.22
N VAL A 80 -3.84 -14.71 0.08
CA VAL A 80 -5.03 -15.14 0.82
C VAL A 80 -6.07 -14.02 0.97
N GLN A 81 -5.63 -12.78 1.23
CA GLN A 81 -6.54 -11.64 1.26
C GLN A 81 -7.09 -11.32 -0.12
N LEU A 82 -6.25 -11.40 -1.16
CA LEU A 82 -6.65 -11.19 -2.54
C LEU A 82 -7.70 -12.23 -2.98
N ALA A 83 -7.52 -13.50 -2.59
CA ALA A 83 -8.53 -14.55 -2.77
C ALA A 83 -9.88 -14.18 -2.13
N LYS A 84 -9.87 -13.63 -0.90
CA LYS A 84 -11.10 -13.24 -0.20
C LYS A 84 -11.85 -12.09 -0.89
N GLU A 85 -11.14 -11.14 -1.49
CA GLU A 85 -11.76 -10.07 -2.29
C GLU A 85 -12.40 -10.64 -3.55
N VAL A 86 -11.76 -11.62 -4.20
CA VAL A 86 -12.35 -12.36 -5.33
C VAL A 86 -13.56 -13.18 -4.87
N ASP A 87 -13.49 -13.86 -3.72
CA ASP A 87 -14.63 -14.60 -3.18
C ASP A 87 -15.81 -13.67 -2.88
N TYR A 88 -15.55 -12.43 -2.42
CA TYR A 88 -16.58 -11.42 -2.23
C TYR A 88 -17.26 -11.04 -3.56
N LEU A 89 -16.46 -10.82 -4.61
CA LEU A 89 -16.96 -10.58 -5.97
C LEU A 89 -17.86 -11.74 -6.44
N LEU A 90 -17.41 -12.99 -6.26
CA LEU A 90 -18.15 -14.19 -6.67
C LEU A 90 -19.44 -14.40 -5.86
N ARG A 91 -19.41 -14.18 -4.54
CA ARG A 91 -20.61 -14.23 -3.68
C ARG A 91 -21.64 -13.18 -4.10
N SER A 92 -21.18 -12.03 -4.57
CA SER A 92 -22.02 -10.93 -5.08
C SER A 92 -22.55 -11.17 -6.49
N LYS A 93 -22.25 -12.33 -7.10
CA LYS A 93 -22.65 -12.71 -8.46
C LYS A 93 -22.12 -11.78 -9.56
N TRP A 94 -20.99 -11.13 -9.29
CA TRP A 94 -20.30 -10.32 -10.30
C TRP A 94 -19.34 -11.19 -11.11
N VAL A 95 -19.05 -10.76 -12.34
CA VAL A 95 -18.14 -11.48 -13.25
C VAL A 95 -16.74 -10.89 -13.12
N PRO A 96 -15.73 -11.65 -12.67
CA PRO A 96 -14.37 -11.14 -12.52
C PRO A 96 -13.69 -11.01 -13.88
N CYS A 97 -12.83 -10.00 -14.01
CA CYS A 97 -11.98 -9.78 -15.17
C CYS A 97 -10.65 -9.18 -14.71
N LEU A 98 -9.58 -9.46 -15.45
CA LEU A 98 -8.27 -8.87 -15.22
C LEU A 98 -8.01 -7.80 -16.29
N GLU A 99 -7.34 -6.73 -15.88
CA GLU A 99 -6.81 -5.72 -16.79
C GLU A 99 -5.38 -5.41 -16.40
N PHE A 100 -4.55 -5.09 -17.39
CA PHE A 100 -3.14 -4.79 -17.20
C PHE A 100 -2.69 -3.60 -18.05
N GLU A 101 -1.64 -2.93 -17.58
CA GLU A 101 -1.05 -1.75 -18.22
C GLU A 101 0.46 -1.75 -18.06
N LEU A 102 1.19 -1.52 -19.15
CA LEU A 102 2.65 -1.62 -19.23
C LEU A 102 3.32 -0.25 -19.15
N GLU A 103 2.71 0.77 -19.74
CA GLU A 103 3.34 2.08 -19.95
C GLU A 103 2.80 3.10 -18.95
N GLU A 104 1.49 3.27 -18.92
CA GLU A 104 0.84 4.42 -18.26
C GLU A 104 -0.14 3.98 -17.17
N GLY A 105 0.39 3.52 -16.02
CA GLY A 105 -0.42 3.07 -14.88
C GLY A 105 -1.28 4.16 -14.20
N PHE A 106 -1.28 5.41 -14.69
CA PHE A 106 -2.02 6.53 -14.11
C PHE A 106 -2.75 7.34 -15.17
N VAL A 107 -3.88 7.89 -14.74
CA VAL A 107 -4.67 8.83 -15.51
C VAL A 107 -3.84 10.08 -15.85
N HIS A 108 -3.94 10.52 -17.10
CA HIS A 108 -3.29 11.72 -17.61
C HIS A 108 -4.21 12.45 -18.60
N ARG A 109 -3.72 13.53 -19.22
CA ARG A 109 -4.47 14.32 -20.21
C ARG A 109 -3.56 14.70 -21.37
N LYS A 110 -3.73 14.00 -22.50
CA LYS A 110 -2.99 14.20 -23.73
C LYS A 110 -3.89 14.70 -24.86
N TYR A 111 -5.08 14.12 -25.02
CA TYR A 111 -5.92 14.37 -26.20
C TYR A 111 -7.02 15.42 -25.98
N SER A 112 -7.47 15.62 -24.74
CA SER A 112 -8.46 16.65 -24.42
C SER A 112 -8.39 17.08 -22.95
N SER A 113 -8.85 18.30 -22.68
CA SER A 113 -8.95 18.89 -21.34
C SER A 113 -10.39 19.20 -20.92
N LEU A 114 -11.39 18.76 -21.71
CA LEU A 114 -12.81 18.95 -21.40
C LEU A 114 -13.18 18.36 -20.03
N PRO A 115 -14.20 18.91 -19.34
CA PRO A 115 -14.67 18.36 -18.08
C PRO A 115 -14.94 16.86 -18.19
N THR A 116 -14.56 16.08 -17.18
CA THR A 116 -14.74 14.61 -17.08
C THR A 116 -13.96 13.75 -18.09
N TYR A 117 -13.25 14.36 -19.05
CA TYR A 117 -12.37 13.63 -19.96
C TYR A 117 -10.98 13.43 -19.35
N TYR A 118 -10.52 12.17 -19.39
CA TYR A 118 -9.16 11.80 -19.03
C TYR A 118 -8.67 10.60 -19.83
N ASP A 119 -7.37 10.57 -20.11
CA ASP A 119 -6.66 9.48 -20.78
C ASP A 119 -6.09 8.51 -19.74
N GLY A 120 -5.79 7.27 -20.13
CA GLY A 120 -5.25 6.25 -19.22
C GLY A 120 -6.27 5.69 -18.20
N ARG A 121 -7.58 5.91 -18.39
CA ARG A 121 -8.64 5.26 -17.59
C ARG A 121 -8.78 3.77 -17.92
N TYR A 122 -8.75 3.48 -19.22
CA TYR A 122 -8.81 2.10 -19.73
C TYR A 122 -7.43 1.47 -19.69
N TRP A 123 -7.39 0.23 -19.23
CA TRP A 123 -6.23 -0.65 -19.32
C TRP A 123 -6.54 -1.79 -20.30
N THR A 124 -5.54 -2.55 -20.69
CA THR A 124 -5.73 -3.66 -21.64
C THR A 124 -6.37 -4.85 -20.92
N MET A 125 -7.41 -5.43 -21.52
CA MET A 125 -8.09 -6.60 -20.97
C MET A 125 -7.20 -7.85 -21.09
N TRP A 126 -7.08 -8.60 -20.01
CA TRP A 126 -6.45 -9.92 -20.04
C TRP A 126 -7.50 -10.98 -20.38
N LYS A 127 -7.37 -11.60 -21.55
CA LYS A 127 -8.34 -12.58 -22.10
C LYS A 127 -9.75 -11.99 -22.15
N LEU A 128 -10.69 -12.54 -21.37
CA LEU A 128 -12.10 -12.15 -21.32
C LEU A 128 -12.61 -12.20 -19.87
N PRO A 129 -13.72 -11.52 -19.55
CA PRO A 129 -14.40 -11.71 -18.27
C PRO A 129 -14.72 -13.19 -18.04
N MET A 130 -14.45 -13.69 -16.84
CA MET A 130 -14.50 -15.12 -16.51
C MET A 130 -15.95 -15.54 -16.19
N PHE A 131 -16.81 -15.55 -17.21
CA PHE A 131 -18.21 -15.93 -17.08
C PHE A 131 -18.36 -17.35 -16.52
N GLY A 132 -19.24 -17.51 -15.52
CA GLY A 132 -19.46 -18.80 -14.86
C GLY A 132 -18.34 -19.23 -13.91
N CYS A 133 -17.32 -18.40 -13.68
CA CYS A 133 -16.31 -18.66 -12.66
C CYS A 133 -16.95 -18.74 -11.27
N THR A 134 -16.57 -19.75 -10.49
CA THR A 134 -17.08 -20.01 -9.13
C THR A 134 -15.97 -20.22 -8.11
N ASP A 135 -14.71 -20.17 -8.54
CA ASP A 135 -13.54 -20.47 -7.73
C ASP A 135 -12.49 -19.36 -7.89
N SER A 136 -12.15 -18.71 -6.79
CA SER A 136 -11.16 -17.64 -6.77
C SER A 136 -9.77 -18.11 -7.18
N ALA A 137 -9.44 -19.39 -6.98
CA ALA A 137 -8.16 -19.94 -7.41
C ALA A 137 -7.96 -19.85 -8.93
N GLN A 138 -9.04 -19.91 -9.73
CA GLN A 138 -8.96 -19.73 -11.19
C GLN A 138 -8.57 -18.29 -11.54
N VAL A 139 -9.15 -17.30 -10.87
CA VAL A 139 -8.83 -15.88 -11.06
C VAL A 139 -7.38 -15.60 -10.66
N LEU A 140 -6.92 -16.18 -9.54
CA LEU A 140 -5.54 -16.06 -9.10
C LEU A 140 -4.55 -16.74 -10.05
N LYS A 141 -4.93 -17.87 -10.64
CA LYS A 141 -4.11 -18.54 -11.66
C LYS A 141 -3.92 -17.65 -12.88
N GLU A 142 -4.98 -17.01 -13.36
CA GLU A 142 -4.93 -16.04 -14.45
C GLU A 142 -4.07 -14.81 -14.10
N LEU A 143 -4.13 -14.35 -12.84
CA LEU A 143 -3.25 -13.29 -12.34
C LEU A 143 -1.77 -13.71 -12.42
N GLU A 144 -1.42 -14.93 -11.99
CA GLU A 144 -0.06 -15.43 -12.09
C GLU A 144 0.39 -15.64 -13.55
N GLU A 145 -0.49 -16.09 -14.44
CA GLU A 145 -0.20 -16.18 -15.87
C GLU A 145 0.08 -14.79 -16.48
N CYS A 146 -0.76 -13.80 -16.17
CA CYS A 146 -0.58 -12.42 -16.63
C CYS A 146 0.72 -11.80 -16.10
N LYS A 147 1.02 -12.00 -14.81
CA LYS A 147 2.29 -11.55 -14.18
C LYS A 147 3.51 -12.19 -14.83
N LYS A 148 3.42 -13.46 -15.21
CA LYS A 148 4.53 -14.19 -15.82
C LYS A 148 4.80 -13.68 -17.24
N GLU A 149 3.75 -13.41 -18.01
CA GLU A 149 3.87 -12.88 -19.38
C GLU A 149 4.31 -11.42 -19.38
N TYR A 150 3.76 -10.61 -18.46
CA TYR A 150 4.00 -9.17 -18.36
C TYR A 150 4.50 -8.79 -16.95
N PRO A 151 5.75 -9.12 -16.59
CA PRO A 151 6.30 -8.87 -15.25
C PRO A 151 6.48 -7.38 -14.93
N ASN A 152 6.46 -6.51 -15.94
CA ASN A 152 6.61 -5.07 -15.78
C ASN A 152 5.27 -4.32 -15.82
N ALA A 153 4.13 -5.02 -15.87
CA ALA A 153 2.81 -4.41 -15.90
C ALA A 153 2.22 -4.17 -14.51
N PHE A 154 1.38 -3.16 -14.40
CA PHE A 154 0.36 -3.11 -13.35
C PHE A 154 -0.78 -4.04 -13.72
N ILE A 155 -1.33 -4.78 -12.75
CA ILE A 155 -2.47 -5.66 -12.98
C ILE A 155 -3.51 -5.40 -11.91
N ARG A 156 -4.75 -5.17 -12.34
CA ARG A 156 -5.91 -4.98 -11.46
C ARG A 156 -6.97 -6.04 -11.74
N ILE A 157 -7.72 -6.37 -10.70
CA ILE A 157 -8.91 -7.21 -10.82
C ILE A 157 -10.12 -6.29 -10.74
N ILE A 158 -11.03 -6.49 -11.69
CA ILE A 158 -12.30 -5.78 -11.77
C ILE A 158 -13.46 -6.78 -11.76
N GLY A 159 -14.65 -6.29 -11.45
CA GLY A 159 -15.87 -7.12 -11.44
C GLY A 159 -17.08 -6.39 -11.98
N PHE A 160 -17.81 -7.06 -12.86
CA PHE A 160 -18.98 -6.52 -13.54
C PHE A 160 -20.27 -7.08 -12.95
N ASP A 161 -21.22 -6.19 -12.70
CA ASP A 161 -22.60 -6.54 -12.38
C ASP A 161 -23.45 -6.39 -13.64
N ASN A 162 -23.88 -7.52 -14.20
CA ASN A 162 -24.70 -7.53 -15.41
C ASN A 162 -26.15 -7.11 -15.15
N VAL A 163 -26.64 -7.18 -13.90
CA VAL A 163 -27.98 -6.72 -13.53
C VAL A 163 -28.01 -5.19 -13.50
N ARG A 164 -27.02 -4.57 -12.87
CA ARG A 164 -26.89 -3.11 -12.79
C ARG A 164 -26.21 -2.47 -14.01
N GLN A 165 -25.57 -3.28 -14.86
CA GLN A 165 -24.78 -2.85 -16.02
C GLN A 165 -23.64 -1.91 -15.67
N VAL A 166 -22.93 -2.19 -14.56
CA VAL A 166 -21.83 -1.37 -14.06
C VAL A 166 -20.66 -2.23 -13.60
N GLN A 167 -19.47 -1.65 -13.62
CA GLN A 167 -18.31 -2.20 -12.92
C GLN A 167 -18.44 -1.84 -11.42
N CYS A 168 -18.56 -2.86 -10.57
CA CYS A 168 -18.83 -2.69 -9.14
C CYS A 168 -17.57 -2.72 -8.28
N ILE A 169 -16.46 -3.25 -8.81
CA ILE A 169 -15.21 -3.40 -8.07
C ILE A 169 -14.02 -3.20 -9.00
N SER A 170 -12.96 -2.62 -8.44
CA SER A 170 -11.67 -2.41 -9.07
C SER A 170 -10.63 -2.25 -7.97
N PHE A 171 -9.65 -3.15 -7.89
CA PHE A 171 -8.52 -3.04 -6.97
C PHE A 171 -7.24 -3.57 -7.61
N ILE A 172 -6.11 -2.99 -7.21
CA ILE A 172 -4.80 -3.42 -7.70
C ILE A 172 -4.45 -4.81 -7.13
N ALA A 173 -3.98 -5.69 -8.00
CA ALA A 173 -3.60 -7.07 -7.66
C ALA A 173 -2.09 -7.32 -7.77
N TYR A 174 -1.42 -6.57 -8.65
CA TYR A 174 0.03 -6.62 -8.82
C TYR A 174 0.58 -5.26 -9.26
N LYS A 175 1.79 -4.95 -8.79
CA LYS A 175 2.57 -3.78 -9.18
C LYS A 175 3.96 -4.27 -9.64
N PRO A 176 4.52 -3.68 -10.69
CA PRO A 176 5.85 -4.05 -11.17
C PRO A 176 6.94 -3.68 -10.15
N PRO A 177 8.11 -4.32 -10.23
CA PRO A 177 9.24 -4.01 -9.36
C PRO A 177 9.65 -2.54 -9.45
N GLY A 178 9.95 -1.92 -8.30
CA GLY A 178 10.39 -0.52 -8.24
C GLY A 178 9.25 0.52 -8.16
N PHE A 179 7.99 0.06 -8.11
CA PHE A 179 6.84 0.89 -7.81
C PHE A 179 6.48 0.91 -6.32
#